data_AF-A0A536TP54-F1
#
_entry.id   AF-A0A536TP54-F1
#
_cell.length_a   1.000
_cell.length_b   1.000
_cell.length_c   1.000
_cell.angle_alpha   90.00
_cell.angle_beta   90.00
_cell.angle_gamma   90.00
#
_symmetry.space_group_name_H-M   'P 1'
#
loop_
_entity.id
_entity.type
_entity.pdbx_description
1 polymer ?
#
loop_
_entity_poly.entity_id
_entity_poly.type
_entity_poly.pdbx_seq_one_letter_code
_entity_poly.pdbx_strand_id
1 'polypeptide(L)'
;MTKASCYLAAGVAVCALLCAGSSAASRPSLAECFEGSDFIANAALSRDAGMSSQAFIGRMEQDFVVIQDFPSELRWFVRDADDEAFLLESAREVFVHPGAAESHRRTFLQACVDRMAG
;
A
#
# COMPACT_ATOMS: atom_id res chain seq x y z
N MET A 1 38.41 -40.23 -11.73
CA MET A 1 38.15 -38.79 -11.95
C MET A 1 36.81 -38.65 -12.68
N THR A 2 35.71 -38.55 -11.94
CA THR A 2 34.34 -38.49 -12.49
C THR A 2 33.89 -37.02 -12.56
N LYS A 3 34.04 -36.41 -13.74
CA LYS A 3 33.56 -35.06 -14.08
C LYS A 3 32.04 -35.09 -14.37
N ALA A 4 31.21 -35.31 -13.35
CA ALA A 4 29.75 -35.42 -13.56
C ALA A 4 28.92 -34.61 -12.54
N SER A 5 29.50 -33.62 -11.88
CA SER A 5 28.80 -32.83 -10.85
C SER A 5 28.67 -31.33 -11.15
N CYS A 6 29.03 -30.84 -12.33
CA CYS A 6 28.96 -29.41 -12.64
C CYS A 6 27.75 -28.98 -13.49
N TYR A 7 26.99 -29.90 -14.09
CA TYR A 7 25.97 -29.52 -15.08
C TYR A 7 24.55 -29.35 -14.52
N LEU A 8 24.27 -29.79 -13.29
CA LEU A 8 22.92 -29.69 -12.69
C LEU A 8 22.67 -28.36 -11.97
N ALA A 9 23.72 -27.65 -11.53
CA ALA A 9 23.55 -26.37 -10.84
C ALA A 9 23.30 -25.18 -11.80
N ALA A 10 23.62 -25.33 -13.09
CA ALA A 10 23.51 -24.24 -14.06
C ALA A 10 22.09 -24.07 -14.65
N GLY A 11 21.22 -25.10 -14.58
CA GLY A 11 19.88 -25.05 -15.17
C GLY A 11 18.83 -24.34 -14.32
N VAL A 12 18.97 -24.37 -12.98
CA VAL A 12 17.97 -23.81 -12.05
C VAL A 12 18.08 -22.29 -11.93
N ALA A 13 19.28 -21.72 -12.12
CA ALA A 13 19.51 -20.29 -11.95
C ALA A 13 18.88 -19.42 -13.07
N VAL A 14 18.61 -19.97 -14.25
CA VAL A 14 18.12 -19.21 -15.41
C VAL A 14 16.60 -18.97 -15.36
N CYS A 15 15.82 -19.86 -14.73
CA CYS A 15 14.36 -19.68 -14.63
C CYS A 15 13.93 -18.61 -13.61
N ALA A 16 14.76 -18.31 -12.59
CA ALA A 16 14.40 -17.32 -11.56
C ALA A 16 14.46 -15.86 -12.06
N LEU A 17 15.23 -15.59 -13.13
CA LEU A 17 15.41 -14.24 -13.67
C LEU A 17 14.28 -13.78 -14.61
N LEU A 18 13.44 -14.69 -15.09
CA LEU A 18 12.32 -14.37 -16.00
C LEU A 18 11.02 -13.97 -15.28
N CYS A 19 10.97 -14.12 -13.95
CA CYS A 19 9.83 -13.69 -13.13
C CYS A 19 10.02 -12.31 -12.49
N ALA A 20 11.13 -11.62 -12.75
CA ALA A 20 11.28 -10.20 -12.44
C ALA A 20 10.47 -9.38 -13.44
N GLY A 21 9.15 -9.56 -13.44
CA GLY A 21 8.24 -8.58 -14.03
C GLY A 21 8.54 -7.26 -13.33
N SER A 22 8.83 -6.22 -14.10
CA SER A 22 8.92 -4.87 -13.56
C SER A 22 7.66 -4.61 -12.74
N SER A 23 7.77 -4.58 -11.41
CA SER A 23 6.74 -3.97 -10.57
C SER A 23 6.74 -2.49 -10.93
N ALA A 24 6.00 -2.15 -11.98
CA ALA A 24 5.54 -0.80 -12.14
C ALA A 24 4.67 -0.56 -10.90
N ALA A 25 5.13 0.34 -10.03
CA ALA A 25 4.33 0.79 -8.91
C ALA A 25 2.93 1.11 -9.45
N SER A 26 1.91 0.58 -8.79
CA SER A 26 0.55 0.91 -9.11
C SER A 26 0.40 2.43 -9.17
N ARG A 27 -0.33 2.91 -10.17
CA ARG A 27 -0.67 4.33 -10.29
C ARG A 27 -2.12 4.47 -9.87
N PRO A 28 -2.42 5.16 -8.76
CA PRO A 28 -3.81 5.37 -8.36
C PRO A 28 -4.54 6.16 -9.45
N SER A 29 -5.81 5.87 -9.64
CA SER A 29 -6.70 6.71 -10.42
C SER A 29 -7.06 7.98 -9.65
N LEU A 30 -7.56 9.00 -10.36
CA LEU A 30 -8.04 10.21 -9.70
C LEU A 30 -9.19 9.91 -8.72
N ALA A 31 -10.06 8.96 -9.05
CA ALA A 31 -11.13 8.49 -8.18
C ALA A 31 -10.57 7.87 -6.90
N GLU A 32 -9.59 6.97 -7.00
CA GLU A 32 -8.92 6.38 -5.84
C GLU A 32 -8.21 7.43 -4.98
N CYS A 33 -7.65 8.49 -5.57
CA CYS A 33 -7.09 9.59 -4.78
C CYS A 33 -8.15 10.37 -4.00
N PHE A 34 -9.33 10.60 -4.57
CA PHE A 34 -10.45 11.19 -3.83
C PHE A 34 -10.93 10.27 -2.71
N GLU A 35 -11.21 9.01 -3.02
CA GLU A 35 -11.69 8.02 -2.05
C GLU A 35 -10.67 7.79 -0.92
N GLY A 36 -9.38 7.69 -1.23
CA GLY A 36 -8.31 7.60 -0.24
C GLY A 36 -8.24 8.85 0.64
N SER A 37 -8.46 10.04 0.06
CA SER A 37 -8.51 11.28 0.84
C SER A 37 -9.70 11.32 1.81
N ASP A 38 -10.85 10.78 1.38
CA ASP A 38 -12.05 10.61 2.22
C ASP A 38 -11.78 9.63 3.35
N PHE A 39 -11.10 8.51 3.04
CA PHE A 39 -10.70 7.51 4.03
C PHE A 39 -9.80 8.11 5.12
N ILE A 40 -8.80 8.92 4.73
CA ILE A 40 -7.92 9.60 5.68
C ILE A 40 -8.67 10.67 6.50
N ALA A 41 -9.61 11.39 5.88
CA ALA A 41 -10.49 12.30 6.62
C ALA A 41 -11.33 11.55 7.67
N ASN A 42 -11.86 10.39 7.31
CA ASN A 42 -12.64 9.53 8.20
C ASN A 42 -11.78 8.91 9.32
N ALA A 43 -10.50 8.66 9.08
CA ALA A 43 -9.55 8.27 10.12
C ALA A 43 -9.44 9.38 11.19
N ALA A 44 -9.35 10.65 10.77
CA ALA A 44 -9.31 11.79 11.67
C ALA A 44 -10.62 11.96 12.45
N LEU A 45 -11.76 11.79 11.78
CA LEU A 45 -13.08 11.80 12.46
C LEU A 45 -13.22 10.65 13.46
N SER A 46 -12.70 9.47 13.14
CA SER A 46 -12.72 8.30 14.03
C SER A 46 -11.85 8.53 15.27
N ARG A 47 -10.66 9.12 15.09
CA ARG A 47 -9.80 9.57 16.19
C ARG A 47 -10.53 10.56 17.09
N ASP A 48 -11.17 11.57 16.51
CA ASP A 48 -11.89 12.62 17.24
C ASP A 48 -13.11 12.05 17.99
N ALA A 49 -13.69 10.96 17.48
CA ALA A 49 -14.74 10.19 18.15
C ALA A 49 -14.22 9.23 19.25
N GLY A 50 -12.91 9.22 19.53
CA GLY A 50 -12.29 8.45 20.61
C GLY A 50 -11.67 7.11 20.20
N MET A 51 -11.57 6.80 18.91
CA MET A 51 -10.86 5.61 18.46
C MET A 51 -9.35 5.76 18.71
N SER A 52 -8.72 4.75 19.32
CA SER A 52 -7.27 4.77 19.52
C SER A 52 -6.51 4.47 18.24
N SER A 53 -5.29 4.98 18.13
CA SER A 53 -4.39 4.66 17.01
C SER A 53 -4.17 3.15 16.86
N GLN A 54 -3.95 2.44 17.97
CA GLN A 54 -3.77 0.99 17.96
C GLN A 54 -4.98 0.26 17.38
N ALA A 55 -6.21 0.69 17.73
CA ALA A 55 -7.42 0.07 17.23
C ALA A 55 -7.63 0.34 15.73
N PHE A 56 -7.47 1.60 15.29
CA PHE A 56 -7.65 1.96 13.89
C PHE A 56 -6.58 1.31 13.00
N ILE A 57 -5.30 1.48 13.35
CA ILE A 57 -4.18 0.98 12.57
C ILE A 57 -4.13 -0.54 12.57
N GLY A 58 -4.33 -1.18 13.72
CA GLY A 58 -4.35 -2.64 13.79
C GLY A 58 -5.50 -3.25 12.98
N ARG A 59 -6.66 -2.58 12.90
CA ARG A 59 -7.75 -3.01 12.03
C ARG A 59 -7.37 -2.88 10.56
N MET A 60 -6.79 -1.75 10.17
CA MET A 60 -6.35 -1.49 8.80
C MET A 60 -5.29 -2.49 8.32
N GLU A 61 -4.27 -2.78 9.14
CA GLU A 61 -3.26 -3.80 8.84
C GLU A 61 -3.89 -5.20 8.68
N GLN A 62 -4.88 -5.53 9.51
CA GLN A 62 -5.61 -6.79 9.36
C GLN A 62 -6.44 -6.83 8.07
N ASP A 63 -7.06 -5.72 7.68
CA ASP A 63 -7.82 -5.62 6.43
C ASP A 63 -6.89 -5.80 5.21
N PHE A 64 -5.64 -5.28 5.25
CA PHE A 64 -4.63 -5.54 4.20
C PHE A 64 -4.32 -7.02 4.05
N VAL A 65 -4.05 -7.72 5.16
CA VAL A 65 -3.80 -9.16 5.16
C VAL A 65 -5.01 -9.93 4.61
N VAL A 66 -6.23 -9.50 4.89
CA VAL A 66 -7.44 -10.15 4.38
C VAL A 66 -7.58 -9.97 2.87
N ILE A 67 -7.26 -8.78 2.34
CA ILE A 67 -7.46 -8.49 0.92
C ILE A 67 -6.30 -8.94 0.02
N GLN A 68 -5.14 -9.28 0.60
CA GLN A 68 -3.94 -9.64 -0.17
C GLN A 68 -4.09 -10.90 -1.02
N ASP A 69 -5.11 -11.73 -0.76
CA ASP A 69 -5.37 -12.95 -1.54
C ASP A 69 -6.21 -12.68 -2.80
N PHE A 70 -6.84 -11.51 -2.92
CA PHE A 70 -7.55 -11.12 -4.13
C PHE A 70 -6.58 -10.65 -5.23
N PRO A 71 -6.91 -10.80 -6.52
CA PRO A 71 -6.18 -10.16 -7.61
C PRO A 71 -5.99 -8.64 -7.38
N SER A 72 -4.84 -8.08 -7.74
CA SER A 72 -4.48 -6.69 -7.40
C SER A 72 -5.38 -5.66 -8.07
N GLU A 73 -6.00 -5.98 -9.20
CA GLU A 73 -7.01 -5.17 -9.88
C GLU A 73 -8.37 -5.12 -9.16
N LEU A 74 -8.60 -6.02 -8.19
CA LEU A 74 -9.82 -6.03 -7.37
C LEU A 74 -9.61 -5.44 -5.98
N ARG A 75 -8.36 -5.16 -5.58
CA ARG A 75 -8.06 -4.51 -4.31
C ARG A 75 -8.25 -3.00 -4.47
N TRP A 76 -9.10 -2.43 -3.63
CA TRP A 76 -9.27 -0.98 -3.58
C TRP A 76 -8.00 -0.34 -3.04
N PHE A 77 -7.41 0.58 -3.81
CA PHE A 77 -6.24 1.41 -3.49
C PHE A 77 -4.92 0.64 -3.26
N VAL A 78 -4.97 -0.49 -2.57
CA VAL A 78 -3.85 -1.23 -2.00
C VAL A 78 -3.44 -2.38 -2.92
N ARG A 79 -2.85 -2.04 -4.07
CA ARG A 79 -2.58 -3.01 -5.15
C ARG A 79 -1.21 -3.67 -5.00
N ASP A 80 -0.27 -2.97 -4.38
CA ASP A 80 1.07 -3.43 -4.05
C ASP A 80 1.55 -2.91 -2.69
N ALA A 81 2.77 -3.29 -2.31
CA ALA A 81 3.36 -2.92 -1.03
C ALA A 81 3.65 -1.41 -0.91
N ASP A 82 3.82 -0.69 -2.03
CA ASP A 82 4.05 0.75 -2.00
C ASP A 82 2.73 1.48 -1.70
N ASP A 83 1.60 1.00 -2.22
CA ASP A 83 0.27 1.51 -1.83
C ASP A 83 -0.04 1.25 -0.36
N GLU A 84 0.26 0.04 0.13
CA GLU A 84 0.09 -0.33 1.54
C GLU A 84 0.85 0.64 2.44
N ALA A 85 2.13 0.84 2.16
CA ALA A 85 2.98 1.74 2.93
C ALA A 85 2.47 3.18 2.87
N PHE A 86 2.07 3.66 1.69
CA PHE A 86 1.58 5.03 1.50
C PHE A 86 0.29 5.30 2.29
N LEU A 87 -0.70 4.41 2.18
CA LEU A 87 -1.98 4.58 2.88
C LEU A 87 -1.80 4.40 4.39
N LEU A 88 -1.00 3.42 4.82
CA LEU A 88 -0.75 3.14 6.23
C LEU A 88 -0.03 4.30 6.92
N GLU A 89 1.02 4.85 6.31
CA GLU A 89 1.75 5.98 6.88
C GLU A 89 0.85 7.21 6.97
N SER A 90 0.05 7.46 5.94
CA SER A 90 -0.91 8.56 5.95
C SER A 90 -1.96 8.41 7.07
N ALA A 91 -2.41 7.19 7.34
CA ALA A 91 -3.30 6.90 8.45
C ALA A 91 -2.60 7.04 9.82
N ARG A 92 -1.32 6.63 9.94
CA ARG A 92 -0.53 6.85 11.17
C ARG A 92 -0.38 8.33 11.46
N GLU A 93 -0.11 9.13 10.44
CA GLU A 93 0.10 10.57 10.58
C GLU A 93 -1.11 11.31 11.16
N VAL A 94 -2.32 10.84 10.87
CA VAL A 94 -3.56 11.33 11.50
C VAL A 94 -3.49 11.25 13.03
N PHE A 95 -2.87 10.21 13.59
CA PHE A 95 -2.78 10.03 15.04
C PHE A 95 -1.53 10.67 15.64
N VAL A 96 -0.41 10.69 14.90
CA VAL A 96 0.86 11.27 15.37
C VAL A 96 0.80 12.80 15.41
N HIS A 97 0.20 13.43 14.40
CA HIS A 97 0.02 14.88 14.32
C HIS A 97 -1.47 15.23 14.20
N PRO A 98 -2.23 15.24 15.32
CA PRO A 98 -3.65 15.48 15.28
C PRO A 98 -3.99 16.87 14.70
N GLY A 99 -4.70 16.88 13.58
CA GLY A 99 -5.24 18.07 12.95
C GLY A 99 -6.67 17.87 12.47
N ALA A 100 -7.27 18.92 11.90
CA ALA A 100 -8.61 18.82 11.32
C ALA A 100 -8.66 17.80 10.18
N ALA A 101 -9.77 17.05 10.08
CA ALA A 101 -9.97 16.03 9.04
C ALA A 101 -9.74 16.56 7.62
N GLU A 102 -10.22 17.78 7.32
CA GLU A 102 -10.03 18.41 6.01
C GLU A 102 -8.56 18.72 5.70
N SER A 103 -7.75 18.98 6.73
CA SER A 103 -6.31 19.18 6.54
C SER A 103 -5.63 17.89 6.11
N HIS A 104 -5.94 16.77 6.77
CA HIS A 104 -5.40 15.45 6.39
C HIS A 104 -5.93 15.01 5.01
N ARG A 105 -7.21 15.24 4.71
CA ARG A 105 -7.83 15.00 3.40
C ARG A 105 -7.01 15.67 2.29
N ARG A 106 -6.81 16.98 2.40
CA ARG A 106 -6.11 17.77 1.38
C ARG A 106 -4.65 17.35 1.22
N THR A 107 -3.94 17.10 2.33
CA THR A 107 -2.55 16.64 2.29
C THR A 107 -2.44 15.30 1.57
N PHE A 108 -3.31 14.34 1.89
CA PHE A 108 -3.32 13.04 1.22
C PHE A 108 -3.66 13.16 -0.26
N LEU A 109 -4.71 13.92 -0.60
CA LEU A 109 -5.14 14.10 -1.99
C LEU A 109 -4.01 14.68 -2.85
N GLN A 110 -3.30 15.69 -2.34
CA GLN A 110 -2.16 16.27 -3.05
C GLN A 110 -1.07 15.23 -3.28
N ALA A 111 -0.64 14.51 -2.23
CA ALA A 111 0.40 13.50 -2.34
C ALA A 111 0.01 12.33 -3.27
N CYS A 112 -1.26 11.92 -3.24
CA CYS A 112 -1.76 10.87 -4.12
C CYS A 112 -1.76 11.31 -5.59
N VAL A 113 -2.22 12.53 -5.88
CA VAL A 113 -2.20 13.10 -7.24
C VAL A 113 -0.76 13.22 -7.75
N ASP A 114 0.19 13.60 -6.90
CA ASP A 114 1.61 13.66 -7.26
C ASP A 114 2.17 12.26 -7.61
N ARG A 115 1.74 11.21 -6.89
CA ARG A 115 2.07 9.80 -7.18
C ARG A 115 1.45 9.30 -8.49
N MET A 116 0.36 9.89 -8.98
CA MET A 116 -0.17 9.56 -10.32
C MET A 116 0.79 9.94 -11.45
N ALA A 117 1.59 11.00 -11.24
CA ALA A 117 2.48 11.57 -12.26
C ALA A 117 3.86 10.91 -12.32
N GLY A 118 4.30 10.25 -11.25
CA GLY A 118 5.51 9.41 -11.20
C GLY A 118 5.29 8.04 -11.80
#